data_AF-A0ABD2QBE9-F1
#
_entry.id   AF-A0ABD2QBE9-F1
#
_cell.length_a   1.000
_cell.length_b   1.000
_cell.length_c   1.000
_cell.angle_alpha   90.00
_cell.angle_beta   90.00
_cell.angle_gamma   90.00
#
_symmetry.space_group_name_H-M   'P 1'
#
loop_
_entity.id
_entity.type
_entity.pdbx_description
1 polymer ?
#
loop_
_entity_poly.entity_id
_entity_poly.type
_entity_poly.pdbx_seq_one_letter_code
_entity_poly.pdbx_strand_id
1 'polypeptide(L)'
;MSYHRVNEVPNVDTSVYRRTIWNTVQSYFGIFHDDFDYERIGIFVTDKQRVFLKRCATRPYEIGVKQERYSYTSLMPVFNASEVVHVMLMMMEARRQACLLYATRAIYKFRLSPF
;
A
#
# COMPACT_ATOMS: atom_id res chain seq x y z
N MET A 1 9.10 9.07 1.64
CA MET A 1 8.70 10.42 2.09
C MET A 1 8.04 10.29 3.46
N SER A 2 8.39 11.11 4.45
CA SER A 2 7.80 11.09 5.81
C SER A 2 7.79 12.49 6.38
N TYR A 3 6.74 12.81 7.14
CA TYR A 3 6.67 14.06 7.90
C TYR A 3 7.23 13.92 9.32
N HIS A 4 7.69 12.73 9.73
CA HIS A 4 8.13 12.40 11.11
C HIS A 4 7.08 12.74 12.17
N ARG A 5 5.80 12.63 11.81
CA ARG A 5 4.66 12.87 12.69
C ARG A 5 3.58 11.82 12.43
N VAL A 6 2.77 11.57 13.45
CA VAL A 6 1.48 10.90 13.34
C VAL A 6 0.47 11.84 13.98
N ASN A 7 -0.43 12.38 13.17
CA ASN A 7 -1.38 13.41 13.59
C ASN A 7 -0.64 14.61 14.22
N GLU A 8 -0.99 15.01 15.45
CA GLU A 8 -0.33 16.10 16.19
C GLU A 8 0.95 15.64 16.91
N VAL A 9 1.26 14.35 16.96
CA VAL A 9 2.43 13.83 17.70
C VAL A 9 3.70 13.97 16.85
N PRO A 10 4.66 14.81 17.27
CA PRO A 10 5.93 14.95 16.55
C PRO A 10 6.93 13.84 16.91
N ASN A 11 7.97 13.68 16.08
CA ASN A 11 9.10 12.77 16.28
C ASN A 11 8.73 11.28 16.34
N VAL A 12 7.72 10.87 15.59
CA VAL A 12 7.34 9.46 15.47
C VAL A 12 7.99 8.85 14.24
N ASP A 13 8.73 7.75 14.42
CA ASP A 13 9.22 6.97 13.29
C ASP A 13 8.08 6.16 12.67
N THR A 14 7.62 6.63 11.51
CA THR A 14 6.59 5.97 10.72
C THR A 14 7.17 5.02 9.67
N SER A 15 8.49 4.78 9.66
CA SER A 15 9.18 3.95 8.66
C SER A 15 8.62 2.53 8.56
N VAL A 16 8.41 1.90 9.72
CA VAL A 16 7.86 0.55 9.82
C VAL A 16 6.46 0.48 9.24
N TYR A 17 5.58 1.42 9.61
CA TYR A 17 4.22 1.48 9.08
C TYR A 17 4.19 1.68 7.56
N ARG A 18 5.01 2.59 7.03
CA ARG A 18 5.11 2.82 5.57
C ARG A 18 5.61 1.58 4.83
N ARG A 19 6.63 0.91 5.37
CA ARG A 19 7.15 -0.35 4.80
C ARG A 19 6.08 -1.44 4.83
N THR A 20 5.32 -1.53 5.91
CA THR A 20 4.19 -2.47 6.02
C THR A 20 3.14 -2.23 4.94
N ILE A 21 2.70 -0.98 4.72
CA ILE A 21 1.75 -0.67 3.64
C ILE A 21 2.32 -1.04 2.27
N TRP A 22 3.56 -0.61 1.99
CA TRP A 22 4.21 -0.85 0.71
C TRP A 22 4.31 -2.35 0.38
N ASN A 23 4.84 -3.13 1.32
CA ASN A 23 5.03 -4.57 1.15
C ASN A 23 3.70 -5.32 1.12
N THR A 24 2.70 -4.87 1.88
CA THR A 24 1.34 -5.43 1.81
C THR A 24 0.73 -5.21 0.43
N VAL A 25 0.82 -4.00 -0.14
CA VAL A 25 0.28 -3.73 -1.48
C VAL A 25 1.01 -4.54 -2.55
N GLN A 26 2.34 -4.63 -2.48
CA GLN A 26 3.13 -5.43 -3.42
C GLN A 26 2.82 -6.92 -3.33
N SER A 27 2.52 -7.44 -2.13
CA SER A 27 2.09 -8.83 -1.95
C SER A 27 0.79 -9.16 -2.67
N TYR A 28 -0.13 -8.18 -2.83
CA TYR A 28 -1.35 -8.38 -3.60
C TYR A 28 -1.09 -8.62 -5.09
N PHE A 29 0.06 -8.19 -5.59
CA PHE A 29 0.51 -8.43 -6.96
C PHE A 29 1.50 -9.59 -7.07
N GLY A 30 1.79 -10.31 -5.98
CA GLY A 30 2.66 -11.49 -5.97
C GLY A 30 4.15 -11.19 -5.73
N ILE A 31 4.49 -9.99 -5.27
CA ILE A 31 5.88 -9.64 -4.88
C ILE A 31 6.00 -9.76 -3.36
N PHE A 32 6.85 -10.68 -2.91
CA PHE A 32 7.16 -10.90 -1.51
C PHE A 32 8.60 -10.49 -1.23
N HIS A 33 8.80 -9.76 -0.13
CA HIS A 33 10.11 -9.33 0.33
C HIS A 33 10.58 -10.26 1.45
N ASP A 34 11.68 -10.97 1.22
CA ASP A 34 12.19 -11.98 2.15
C ASP A 34 12.66 -11.38 3.48
N ASP A 35 13.02 -10.09 3.50
CA ASP A 35 13.44 -9.35 4.68
C ASP A 35 12.26 -8.77 5.50
N PHE A 36 11.01 -9.07 5.11
CA PHE A 36 9.82 -8.53 5.74
C PHE A 36 8.99 -9.60 6.46
N ASP A 37 8.73 -9.38 7.75
CA ASP A 37 7.89 -10.26 8.56
C ASP A 37 6.39 -9.97 8.30
N TYR A 38 5.79 -10.79 7.43
CA TYR A 38 4.38 -10.70 7.06
C TYR A 38 3.42 -11.11 8.20
N GLU A 39 3.89 -11.85 9.22
CA GLU A 39 3.06 -12.26 10.36
C GLU A 39 2.74 -11.06 11.26
N ARG A 40 3.64 -10.07 11.32
CA ARG A 40 3.48 -8.86 12.13
C ARG A 40 2.61 -7.78 11.50
N ILE A 41 2.09 -7.97 10.29
CA ILE A 41 1.25 -6.96 9.62
C ILE A 41 0.02 -6.61 10.46
N GLY A 42 -0.59 -7.59 11.12
CA GLY A 42 -1.79 -7.41 11.94
C GLY A 42 -1.61 -6.46 13.13
N ILE A 43 -0.37 -6.20 13.55
CA ILE A 43 -0.03 -5.23 14.61
C ILE A 43 -0.26 -3.79 14.11
N PHE A 44 -0.01 -3.55 12.82
CA PHE A 44 -0.02 -2.21 12.23
C PHE A 44 -1.28 -1.91 11.43
N VAL A 45 -1.89 -2.94 10.84
CA VAL A 45 -3.02 -2.79 9.93
C VAL A 45 -4.10 -3.80 10.29
N THR A 46 -5.27 -3.29 10.68
CA THR A 46 -6.46 -4.11 10.97
C THR A 46 -6.97 -4.81 9.72
N ASP A 47 -7.70 -5.92 9.87
CA ASP A 47 -8.25 -6.65 8.71
C ASP A 47 -9.16 -5.80 7.83
N LYS A 48 -9.96 -4.90 8.43
CA LYS A 48 -10.80 -3.96 7.69
C LYS A 48 -9.95 -3.01 6.83
N GLN A 49 -8.86 -2.50 7.37
CA GLN A 49 -7.90 -1.69 6.61
C GLN A 49 -7.23 -2.52 5.51
N ARG A 50 -6.85 -3.80 5.76
CA ARG A 50 -6.27 -4.67 4.72
C ARG A 50 -7.23 -4.87 3.55
N VAL A 51 -8.51 -5.15 3.82
CA VAL A 51 -9.55 -5.29 2.79
C VAL A 51 -9.71 -3.99 2.00
N PHE A 52 -9.76 -2.85 2.69
CA PHE A 52 -9.81 -1.55 2.03
C PHE A 52 -8.58 -1.30 1.15
N LEU A 53 -7.38 -1.53 1.68
CA LEU A 53 -6.12 -1.36 0.95
C LEU A 53 -6.10 -2.24 -0.31
N LYS A 54 -6.53 -3.50 -0.20
CA LYS A 54 -6.64 -4.43 -1.33
C LYS A 54 -7.62 -3.91 -2.37
N ARG A 55 -8.76 -3.37 -1.95
CA ARG A 55 -9.79 -2.83 -2.84
C ARG A 55 -9.29 -1.58 -3.57
N CYS A 56 -8.65 -0.64 -2.89
CA CYS A 56 -8.03 0.53 -3.53
C CYS A 56 -6.97 0.12 -4.54
N ALA A 57 -6.11 -0.84 -4.15
CA ALA A 57 -5.00 -1.28 -4.98
C ALA A 57 -5.48 -2.06 -6.20
N THR A 58 -6.55 -2.86 -6.13
CA THR A 58 -6.95 -3.74 -7.24
C THR A 58 -8.15 -3.22 -8.03
N ARG A 59 -9.12 -2.59 -7.36
CA ARG A 59 -10.41 -2.15 -7.93
C ARG A 59 -10.76 -0.72 -7.45
N PRO A 60 -9.96 0.30 -7.82
CA PRO A 60 -10.20 1.68 -7.38
C PRO A 60 -11.54 2.25 -7.85
N TYR A 61 -12.10 1.75 -8.97
CA TYR A 61 -13.41 2.17 -9.49
C TYR A 61 -14.57 1.86 -8.53
N GLU A 62 -14.41 0.91 -7.60
CA GLU A 62 -15.46 0.53 -6.64
C GLU A 62 -15.55 1.51 -5.45
N ILE A 63 -14.61 2.44 -5.32
CA ILE A 63 -14.49 3.34 -4.17
C ILE A 63 -15.24 4.67 -4.40
N GLY A 64 -15.63 4.97 -5.65
CA GLY A 64 -16.21 6.25 -6.04
C GLY A 64 -17.73 6.41 -5.87
N VAL A 65 -18.47 5.40 -5.38
CA VAL A 65 -19.94 5.44 -5.39
C VAL A 65 -20.52 4.92 -4.07
N LYS A 66 -20.90 5.83 -3.17
CA LYS A 66 -21.88 5.62 -2.09
C LYS A 66 -21.69 4.37 -1.19
N GLN A 67 -20.47 3.97 -0.87
CA GLN A 67 -20.26 2.91 0.13
C GLN A 67 -19.82 3.50 1.47
N GLU A 68 -20.79 3.84 2.33
CA GLU A 68 -20.59 4.25 3.73
C GLU A 68 -19.69 3.28 4.51
N ARG A 69 -19.65 1.99 4.09
CA ARG A 69 -18.81 0.94 4.69
C ARG A 69 -17.30 1.18 4.57
N TYR A 70 -16.85 2.08 3.70
CA TYR A 70 -15.42 2.35 3.47
C TYR A 70 -15.09 3.85 3.58
N SER A 71 -15.80 4.58 4.43
CA SER A 71 -15.39 5.95 4.76
C SER A 71 -14.00 5.92 5.40
N TYR A 72 -13.05 6.68 4.82
CA TYR A 72 -11.68 6.76 5.33
C TYR A 72 -11.66 7.24 6.79
N THR A 73 -12.63 8.06 7.20
CA THR A 73 -12.80 8.53 8.57
C THR A 73 -13.08 7.37 9.54
N SER A 74 -13.77 6.33 9.09
CA SER A 74 -14.09 5.14 9.91
C SER A 74 -12.93 4.14 9.95
N LEU A 75 -12.20 3.99 8.84
CA LEU A 75 -11.11 3.02 8.70
C LEU A 75 -9.77 3.53 9.23
N MET A 76 -9.56 4.84 9.22
CA MET A 76 -8.32 5.51 9.59
C MET A 76 -8.60 6.73 10.49
N PRO A 77 -9.30 6.55 11.63
CA PRO A 77 -9.76 7.67 12.45
C PRO A 77 -8.61 8.44 13.12
N VAL A 78 -7.45 7.80 13.28
CA VAL A 78 -6.27 8.40 13.92
C VAL A 78 -5.54 9.35 12.98
N PHE A 79 -5.71 9.20 11.66
CA PHE A 79 -4.94 9.91 10.65
C PHE A 79 -5.64 11.19 10.17
N ASN A 80 -4.86 12.24 9.96
CA ASN A 80 -5.31 13.45 9.32
C ASN A 80 -5.57 13.23 7.82
N ALA A 81 -6.39 14.07 7.20
CA ALA A 81 -6.71 13.95 5.77
C ALA A 81 -5.44 13.94 4.88
N SER A 82 -4.42 14.71 5.24
CA SER A 82 -3.12 14.72 4.54
C SER A 82 -2.37 13.39 4.66
N GLU A 83 -2.44 12.72 5.80
CA GLU A 83 -1.82 11.42 6.05
C GLU A 83 -2.56 10.31 5.30
N VAL A 84 -3.89 10.39 5.22
CA VAL A 84 -4.70 9.48 4.40
C VAL A 84 -4.31 9.61 2.92
N VAL A 85 -4.19 10.84 2.40
CA VAL A 85 -3.71 11.08 1.02
C VAL A 85 -2.29 10.54 0.86
N HIS A 86 -1.42 10.72 1.84
CA HIS A 86 -0.06 10.17 1.81
C HIS A 86 -0.06 8.63 1.71
N VAL A 87 -0.93 7.94 2.45
CA VAL A 87 -1.11 6.49 2.34
C VAL A 87 -1.60 6.11 0.95
N MET A 88 -2.59 6.82 0.40
CA MET A 88 -3.08 6.57 -0.96
C MET A 88 -1.99 6.74 -2.02
N LEU A 89 -1.15 7.78 -1.92
CA LEU A 89 -0.01 7.99 -2.81
C LEU A 89 0.97 6.82 -2.75
N MET A 90 1.33 6.36 -1.54
CA MET A 90 2.22 5.20 -1.38
C MET A 90 1.66 3.94 -2.04
N MET A 91 0.35 3.70 -1.92
CA MET A 91 -0.28 2.53 -2.53
C MET A 91 -0.28 2.61 -4.06
N MET A 92 -0.57 3.78 -4.63
CA MET A 92 -0.54 3.98 -6.07
C MET A 92 0.86 3.75 -6.64
N GLU A 93 1.89 4.27 -5.97
CA GLU A 93 3.28 4.07 -6.37
C GLU A 93 3.74 2.62 -6.20
N ALA A 94 3.37 1.95 -5.10
CA ALA A 94 3.67 0.54 -4.88
C ALA A 94 3.05 -0.35 -5.99
N ARG A 95 1.80 -0.09 -6.37
CA ARG A 95 1.12 -0.75 -7.49
C ARG A 95 1.87 -0.48 -8.81
N ARG A 96 2.18 0.79 -9.10
CA ARG A 96 2.86 1.19 -10.33
C ARG A 96 4.21 0.48 -10.45
N GLN A 97 5.00 0.44 -9.36
CA GLN A 97 6.27 -0.26 -9.33
C GLN A 97 6.11 -1.76 -9.61
N ALA A 98 5.16 -2.43 -8.96
CA ALA A 98 4.90 -3.85 -9.19
C ALA A 98 4.55 -4.15 -10.66
N CYS A 99 3.62 -3.37 -11.24
CA CYS A 99 3.23 -3.53 -12.64
C CYS A 99 4.41 -3.29 -13.60
N LEU A 100 5.20 -2.24 -13.36
CA LEU A 100 6.38 -1.94 -14.18
C LEU A 100 7.42 -3.05 -14.10
N LEU A 101 7.66 -3.60 -12.91
CA LEU A 101 8.61 -4.70 -12.72
C LEU A 101 8.21 -5.93 -13.54
N TYR A 102 6.92 -6.30 -13.54
CA TYR A 102 6.45 -7.41 -14.36
C TYR A 102 6.58 -7.12 -15.86
N ALA A 103 6.26 -5.90 -16.29
CA ALA A 103 6.40 -5.49 -17.69
C ALA A 103 7.87 -5.51 -18.16
N THR A 104 8.78 -4.92 -17.38
CA THR A 104 10.21 -4.90 -17.72
C THR A 104 10.84 -6.29 -17.68
N ARG A 105 10.43 -7.15 -16.73
CA ARG A 105 10.84 -8.56 -16.70
C ARG A 105 10.41 -9.30 -17.97
N ALA A 106 9.21 -9.04 -18.47
CA ALA A 106 8.75 -9.65 -19.73
C ALA A 106 9.58 -9.19 -20.93
N ILE A 107 9.87 -7.88 -21.04
CA ILE A 107 10.73 -7.32 -22.09
C ILE A 107 12.15 -7.91 -22.01
N TYR A 108 12.71 -8.02 -20.81
CA TYR A 108 14.04 -8.60 -20.60
C TYR A 108 14.10 -10.07 -21.02
N LYS A 109 13.09 -10.87 -20.66
CA LYS A 109 12.99 -12.27 -21.10
C LYS A 109 12.84 -12.43 -22.60
N PHE A 110 12.06 -11.56 -23.24
CA PHE A 110 11.94 -11.54 -24.70
C PHE A 110 13.26 -11.19 -25.38
N ARG A 111 14.00 -10.22 -24.85
CA ARG A 111 15.32 -9.86 -25.39
C ARG A 111 16.35 -10.98 -25.23
N LEU A 112 16.29 -11.74 -24.15
CA LEU A 112 17.22 -12.83 -23.86
C LEU A 112 16.79 -14.18 -24.44
N SER A 113 15.58 -14.30 -24.99
CA SER A 113 15.17 -15.55 -25.62
C SER A 113 16.01 -15.75 -26.88
N PRO A 114 16.74 -16.88 -27.00
CA PRO A 114 17.53 -17.19 -28.18
C PRO A 114 16.57 -17.57 -29.31
N PHE A 115 16.21 -16.59 -30.12
CA PHE A 115 15.86 -16.80 -31.53
C PHE A 115 17.02 -16.28 -32.36
#